data_AF-A0A7S4UQR3-F1
#
_entry.id   AF-A0A7S4UQR3-F1
#
_cell.length_a   1.000
_cell.length_b   1.000
_cell.length_c   1.000
_cell.angle_alpha   90.00
_cell.angle_beta   90.00
_cell.angle_gamma   90.00
#
_symmetry.space_group_name_H-M   'P 1'
#
loop_
_entity.id
_entity.type
_entity.pdbx_description
1 polymer ?
#
loop_
_entity_poly.entity_id
_entity_poly.type
_entity_poly.pdbx_seq_one_letter_code
_entity_poly.pdbx_strand_id
1 'polypeptide(L)'
;MQYLPPKTECTIFCVLTDMQRNLYELLLAALKEDVLLKNAQEGDSKKTKKGEESKRGKSPALSLLTTLKKLCNSPDLLIEMTVRKPDSLPDSVITELKPYKSKKSSEVVCHADFSSKVAFTRTLLLKIFKESDDRVVIVSMYKQTLEVLASLCKQNNIKYLQLDGETSIKKRQTLVDRLNDPRGEETVMLLSSKAGGVGLNLIGANHLILFDGSWNPADDAQAMARVWRPGQKKECFIYRLLCTGTVEEKIYQRQLTKTALSARVVEQKKGTDGSNFSTSDLRDLFKLRTETICETHDLLGCRCARREKTFGNSKVTVDELLQWEHVSDIENYSNSNIAKAGGGRASFMFLKRTDTKTNACEDEKLEVEKDEVLFDDLRGVDMEEKEGEEAYEDENFEYEEE
;
A
#
# COMPACT_ATOMS: atom_id res chain seq x y z
N MET A 1 -2.22 -14.45 32.21
CA MET A 1 -2.86 -14.18 30.90
C MET A 1 -2.83 -12.68 30.69
N GLN A 2 -2.06 -12.19 29.73
CA GLN A 2 -1.95 -10.76 29.43
C GLN A 2 -2.82 -10.52 28.19
N TYR A 3 -3.97 -9.89 28.39
CA TYR A 3 -4.91 -9.57 27.31
C TYR A 3 -4.36 -8.41 26.49
N LEU A 4 -4.64 -8.40 25.18
CA LEU A 4 -4.30 -7.26 24.32
C LEU A 4 -5.26 -6.09 24.61
N PRO A 5 -4.79 -4.84 24.51
CA PRO A 5 -5.68 -3.70 24.57
C PRO A 5 -6.60 -3.66 23.34
N PRO A 6 -7.67 -2.84 23.37
CA PRO A 6 -8.56 -2.69 22.24
C PRO A 6 -7.81 -2.31 20.97
N LYS A 7 -8.33 -2.74 19.82
CA LYS A 7 -7.82 -2.38 18.50
C LYS A 7 -8.96 -1.85 17.64
N THR A 8 -8.70 -0.76 16.94
CA THR A 8 -9.58 -0.20 15.92
C THR A 8 -8.88 -0.30 14.55
N GLU A 9 -9.50 -0.97 13.59
CA GLU A 9 -9.00 -1.13 12.22
C GLU A 9 -9.88 -0.34 11.25
N CYS A 10 -9.25 0.51 10.44
CA CYS A 10 -9.91 1.39 9.48
C CYS A 10 -9.33 1.15 8.08
N THR A 11 -10.14 0.73 7.12
CA THR A 11 -9.78 0.78 5.69
C THR A 11 -10.40 2.03 5.08
N ILE A 12 -9.56 2.98 4.70
CA ILE A 12 -9.93 4.33 4.29
C ILE A 12 -9.71 4.48 2.77
N PHE A 13 -10.77 4.86 2.07
CA PHE A 13 -10.77 5.07 0.62
C PHE A 13 -10.60 6.55 0.33
N CYS A 14 -9.39 6.93 -0.06
CA CYS A 14 -8.98 8.27 -0.42
C CYS A 14 -9.36 8.61 -1.87
N VAL A 15 -10.03 9.73 -2.08
CA VAL A 15 -10.33 10.25 -3.42
C VAL A 15 -9.06 10.79 -4.05
N LEU A 16 -8.80 10.48 -5.33
CA LEU A 16 -7.66 11.07 -6.04
C LEU A 16 -7.80 12.60 -6.13
N THR A 17 -6.70 13.33 -5.93
CA THR A 17 -6.63 14.75 -6.26
C THR A 17 -6.82 14.98 -7.76
N ASP A 18 -7.11 16.21 -8.17
CA ASP A 18 -7.22 16.56 -9.60
C ASP A 18 -5.93 16.24 -10.37
N MET A 19 -4.77 16.51 -9.76
CA MET A 19 -3.47 16.16 -10.33
C MET A 19 -3.31 14.65 -10.46
N GLN A 20 -3.63 13.87 -9.41
CA GLN A 20 -3.56 12.42 -9.47
C GLN A 20 -4.48 11.86 -10.55
N ARG A 21 -5.72 12.37 -10.64
CA ARG A 21 -6.70 11.94 -11.65
C ARG A 21 -6.19 12.20 -13.07
N ASN A 22 -5.73 13.42 -13.34
CA ASN A 22 -5.18 13.79 -14.65
C ASN A 22 -4.03 12.86 -15.06
N LEU A 23 -3.05 12.67 -14.17
CA LEU A 23 -1.90 11.80 -14.43
C LEU A 23 -2.32 10.33 -14.61
N TYR A 24 -3.33 9.86 -13.86
CA TYR A 24 -3.83 8.50 -13.97
C TYR A 24 -4.47 8.26 -15.34
N GLU A 25 -5.28 9.21 -15.82
CA GLU A 25 -5.92 9.16 -17.13
C GLU A 25 -4.87 9.20 -18.26
N LEU A 26 -3.84 10.05 -18.15
CA LEU A 26 -2.74 10.10 -19.11
C LEU A 26 -1.97 8.76 -19.19
N LEU A 27 -1.71 8.13 -18.04
CA LEU A 27 -1.07 6.82 -17.96
C LEU A 27 -1.94 5.72 -18.59
N LEU A 28 -3.25 5.75 -18.36
CA LEU A 28 -4.18 4.81 -18.99
C LEU A 28 -4.32 5.03 -20.50
N ALA A 29 -4.26 6.28 -20.97
CA ALA A 29 -4.29 6.61 -22.39
C ALA A 29 -3.05 6.06 -23.11
N ALA A 30 -1.86 6.27 -22.54
CA ALA A 30 -0.62 5.73 -23.07
C ALA A 30 -0.64 4.19 -23.20
N LEU A 31 -1.23 3.49 -22.22
CA LEU A 31 -1.40 2.02 -22.31
C LEU A 31 -2.25 1.61 -23.51
N LYS A 32 -3.36 2.33 -23.75
CA LYS A 32 -4.27 2.01 -24.84
C LYS A 32 -3.56 2.16 -26.18
N GLU A 33 -2.78 3.22 -26.34
CA GLU A 33 -1.96 3.45 -27.54
C GLU A 33 -0.94 2.33 -27.75
N ASP A 34 -0.17 1.97 -26.72
CA ASP A 34 0.83 0.88 -26.78
C ASP A 34 0.21 -0.47 -27.16
N VAL A 35 -0.97 -0.80 -26.62
CA VAL A 35 -1.69 -2.04 -26.94
C VAL A 35 -2.23 -2.00 -28.38
N LEU A 36 -2.75 -0.87 -28.83
CA LEU A 36 -3.24 -0.70 -30.21
C LEU A 36 -2.10 -0.82 -31.23
N LEU A 37 -0.95 -0.21 -30.96
CA LEU A 37 0.23 -0.28 -31.82
C LEU A 37 0.76 -1.71 -31.96
N LYS A 38 0.77 -2.50 -30.88
CA LYS A 38 1.20 -3.90 -30.92
C LYS A 38 0.25 -4.81 -31.72
N ASN A 39 -1.06 -4.62 -31.56
CA ASN A 39 -2.05 -5.36 -32.33
C ASN A 39 -2.02 -4.98 -33.83
N ALA A 40 -1.69 -3.74 -34.16
CA ALA A 40 -1.52 -3.31 -35.55
C ALA A 40 -0.27 -3.92 -36.21
N GLN A 41 0.83 -4.11 -35.45
CA GLN A 41 2.05 -4.75 -35.94
C GLN A 41 1.92 -6.27 -36.11
N GLU A 42 1.11 -6.94 -35.28
CA GLU A 42 0.81 -8.38 -35.44
C GLU A 42 -0.12 -8.68 -36.63
N GLY A 43 -0.88 -7.69 -37.11
CA GLY A 43 -1.78 -7.82 -38.26
C GLY A 43 -1.09 -7.97 -39.62
N ASP A 44 0.20 -7.60 -39.73
CA ASP A 44 0.91 -7.52 -41.03
C ASP A 44 1.99 -8.60 -41.21
N SER A 45 2.24 -9.45 -40.21
CA SER A 45 3.29 -10.48 -40.24
C SER A 45 2.74 -11.91 -40.19
N LYS A 46 1.86 -12.27 -41.13
CA LYS A 46 1.69 -13.68 -41.53
C LYS A 46 2.82 -14.08 -42.48
N LYS A 47 4.00 -14.39 -41.93
CA LYS A 47 4.95 -15.44 -42.36
C LYS A 47 6.33 -15.22 -41.73
N THR A 48 6.93 -16.34 -41.28
CA THR A 48 8.35 -16.55 -40.91
C THR A 48 8.82 -15.78 -39.65
N LYS A 49 9.47 -16.35 -38.63
CA LYS A 49 10.23 -17.59 -38.44
C LYS A 49 10.21 -17.99 -36.95
N LYS A 50 10.38 -19.30 -36.68
CA LYS A 50 10.69 -19.85 -35.35
C LYS A 50 12.08 -19.37 -34.89
N GLY A 51 12.18 -19.08 -33.59
CA GLY A 51 13.43 -19.15 -32.83
C GLY A 51 14.17 -17.84 -32.69
N GLU A 52 13.81 -17.06 -31.67
CA GLU A 52 14.75 -16.25 -30.89
C GLU A 52 14.10 -16.00 -29.52
N GLU A 53 14.68 -16.58 -28.48
CA GLU A 53 14.30 -16.32 -27.08
C GLU A 53 14.60 -14.85 -26.77
N SER A 54 13.58 -14.02 -26.91
CA SER A 54 13.66 -12.62 -26.52
C SER A 54 13.90 -12.55 -25.01
N LYS A 55 15.02 -11.94 -24.61
CA LYS A 55 15.35 -11.58 -23.21
C LYS A 55 14.07 -11.10 -22.49
N ARG A 56 13.73 -11.74 -21.37
CA ARG A 56 12.55 -11.43 -20.53
C ARG A 56 12.62 -9.99 -19.99
N GLY A 57 12.25 -9.01 -20.81
CA GLY A 57 11.84 -7.69 -20.33
C GLY A 57 10.50 -7.81 -19.58
N LYS A 58 10.34 -7.05 -18.48
CA LYS A 58 9.06 -6.99 -17.75
C LYS A 58 7.94 -6.62 -18.73
N SER A 59 6.77 -7.26 -18.60
CA SER A 59 5.64 -6.93 -19.46
C SER A 59 5.25 -5.45 -19.25
N PRO A 60 4.95 -4.67 -20.31
CA PRO A 60 4.60 -3.25 -20.19
C PRO A 60 3.45 -2.98 -19.21
N ALA A 61 2.51 -3.91 -19.10
CA ALA A 61 1.41 -3.86 -18.15
C ALA A 61 1.89 -3.86 -16.69
N LEU A 62 2.90 -4.68 -16.34
CA LEU A 62 3.45 -4.71 -14.98
C LEU A 62 4.22 -3.43 -14.65
N SER A 63 4.95 -2.87 -15.62
CA SER A 63 5.62 -1.57 -15.44
C SER A 63 4.61 -0.46 -15.14
N LEU A 64 3.55 -0.38 -15.96
CA LEU A 64 2.48 0.60 -15.75
C LEU A 64 1.75 0.40 -14.43
N LEU A 65 1.47 -0.84 -14.05
CA LEU A 65 0.86 -1.18 -12.76
C LEU A 65 1.68 -0.62 -11.60
N THR A 66 3.01 -0.79 -11.64
CA THR A 66 3.93 -0.20 -10.67
C THR A 66 3.86 1.33 -10.70
N THR A 67 3.81 1.96 -11.88
CA THR A 67 3.69 3.42 -12.01
C THR A 67 2.36 3.94 -11.46
N LEU A 68 1.24 3.25 -11.71
CA LEU A 68 -0.07 3.61 -11.17
C LEU A 68 -0.10 3.48 -9.64
N LYS A 69 0.50 2.43 -9.07
CA LYS A 69 0.66 2.30 -7.61
C LYS A 69 1.48 3.46 -7.03
N LYS A 70 2.61 3.82 -7.65
CA LYS A 70 3.40 4.99 -7.25
C LYS A 70 2.60 6.29 -7.33
N LEU A 71 1.81 6.49 -8.39
CA LEU A 71 0.95 7.66 -8.52
C LEU A 71 -0.12 7.74 -7.41
N CYS A 72 -0.71 6.60 -7.04
CA CYS A 72 -1.67 6.53 -5.93
C CYS A 72 -1.02 6.94 -4.60
N ASN A 73 0.27 6.61 -4.40
CA ASN A 73 1.04 7.06 -3.24
C ASN A 73 1.33 8.57 -3.29
N SER A 74 2.03 9.04 -4.33
CA SER A 74 2.23 10.47 -4.57
C SER A 74 2.67 10.79 -6.00
N PRO A 75 2.15 11.86 -6.63
CA PRO A 75 2.73 12.43 -7.84
C PRO A 75 4.21 12.80 -7.72
N ASP A 76 4.72 13.11 -6.51
CA ASP A 76 6.14 13.40 -6.27
C ASP A 76 7.06 12.26 -6.70
N LEU A 77 6.59 11.01 -6.60
CA LEU A 77 7.34 9.83 -7.04
C LEU A 77 7.52 9.82 -8.56
N LEU A 78 6.51 10.29 -9.31
CA LEU A 78 6.61 10.40 -10.76
C LEU A 78 7.46 11.60 -11.15
N ILE A 79 7.36 12.73 -10.43
CA ILE A 79 8.24 13.90 -10.62
C ILE A 79 9.70 13.47 -10.50
N GLU A 80 10.02 12.70 -9.45
CA GLU A 80 11.35 12.12 -9.26
C GLU A 80 11.75 11.16 -10.39
N MET A 81 10.84 10.30 -10.86
CA MET A 81 11.10 9.44 -12.01
C MET A 81 11.43 10.23 -13.28
N THR A 82 10.83 11.42 -13.48
CA THR A 82 11.19 12.28 -14.63
C THR A 82 12.62 12.84 -14.58
N VAL A 83 13.31 12.71 -13.44
CA VAL A 83 14.72 13.11 -13.25
C VAL A 83 15.62 11.88 -13.26
N ARG A 84 15.28 10.83 -12.51
CA ARG A 84 16.13 9.64 -12.37
C ARG A 84 16.05 8.68 -13.57
N LYS A 85 14.85 8.50 -14.16
CA LYS A 85 14.57 7.51 -15.22
C LYS A 85 13.52 8.05 -16.21
N PRO A 86 13.82 9.12 -16.98
CA PRO A 86 12.83 9.79 -17.83
C PRO A 86 12.17 8.86 -18.85
N ASP A 87 12.91 7.91 -19.43
CA ASP A 87 12.40 6.97 -20.45
C ASP A 87 11.36 5.97 -19.91
N SER A 88 11.12 5.94 -18.59
CA SER A 88 10.15 5.05 -17.95
C SER A 88 8.72 5.61 -17.90
N LEU A 89 8.52 6.86 -18.33
CA LEU A 89 7.22 7.54 -18.31
C LEU A 89 6.81 8.01 -19.71
N PRO A 90 5.50 8.03 -20.04
CA PRO A 90 5.04 8.61 -21.30
C PRO A 90 5.33 10.11 -21.41
N ASP A 91 5.59 10.60 -22.62
CA ASP A 91 5.89 12.03 -22.88
C ASP A 91 4.82 13.00 -22.41
N SER A 92 3.55 12.58 -22.48
CA SER A 92 2.40 13.33 -21.99
C SER A 92 2.49 13.58 -20.48
N VAL A 93 2.83 12.53 -19.72
CA VAL A 93 3.04 12.57 -18.26
C VAL A 93 4.25 13.43 -17.93
N ILE A 94 5.36 13.26 -18.64
CA ILE A 94 6.57 14.06 -18.42
C ILE A 94 6.26 15.55 -18.63
N THR A 95 5.50 15.87 -19.68
CA THR A 95 5.14 17.25 -20.02
C THR A 95 4.29 17.90 -18.94
N GLU A 96 3.31 17.18 -18.41
CA GLU A 96 2.47 17.63 -17.29
C GLU A 96 3.30 17.88 -16.01
N LEU A 97 4.35 17.08 -15.77
CA LEU A 97 5.17 17.16 -14.56
C LEU A 97 6.36 18.14 -14.65
N LYS A 98 6.72 18.61 -15.86
CA LYS A 98 7.82 19.57 -16.08
C LYS A 98 7.79 20.80 -15.15
N PRO A 99 6.63 21.45 -14.88
CA PRO A 99 6.58 22.63 -14.03
C PRO A 99 6.98 22.39 -12.57
N TYR A 100 6.88 21.14 -12.09
CA TYR A 100 7.09 20.77 -10.69
C TYR A 100 8.47 20.21 -10.40
N LYS A 101 9.35 20.14 -11.40
CA LYS A 101 10.73 19.66 -11.22
C LYS A 101 11.52 20.62 -10.33
N SER A 102 12.10 20.10 -9.25
CA SER A 102 13.03 20.87 -8.42
C SER A 102 14.30 21.22 -9.20
N LYS A 103 14.77 22.47 -9.09
CA LYS A 103 16.06 22.91 -9.65
C LYS A 103 17.26 22.45 -8.80
N LYS A 104 17.04 22.04 -7.55
CA LYS A 104 18.06 21.49 -6.66
C LYS A 104 17.92 19.96 -6.70
N SER A 105 18.91 19.29 -7.30
CA SER A 105 18.80 17.89 -7.76
C SER A 105 18.81 16.83 -6.67
N SER A 106 19.14 17.18 -5.41
CA SER A 106 19.53 16.19 -4.40
C SER A 106 18.53 15.92 -3.29
N GLU A 107 17.47 16.73 -3.10
CA GLU A 107 16.49 16.48 -2.02
C GLU A 107 15.08 16.20 -2.55
N VAL A 108 14.50 15.09 -2.08
CA VAL A 108 13.10 14.72 -2.33
C VAL A 108 12.19 15.75 -1.65
N VAL A 109 11.37 16.42 -2.45
CA VAL A 109 10.38 17.40 -1.96
C VAL A 109 9.02 16.71 -1.87
N CYS A 110 8.35 16.87 -0.72
CA CYS A 110 6.97 16.44 -0.55
C CYS A 110 6.01 17.61 -0.83
N HIS A 111 5.15 17.46 -1.84
CA HIS A 111 4.01 18.34 -2.08
C HIS A 111 2.76 17.65 -1.54
N ALA A 112 2.52 17.80 -0.25
CA ALA A 112 1.47 17.04 0.44
C ALA A 112 0.08 17.17 -0.22
N ASP A 113 -0.25 18.33 -0.77
CA ASP A 113 -1.55 18.60 -1.40
C ASP A 113 -1.70 17.98 -2.81
N PHE A 114 -0.63 17.43 -3.39
CA PHE A 114 -0.71 16.68 -4.66
C PHE A 114 -1.24 15.26 -4.47
N SER A 115 -1.16 14.70 -3.25
CA SER A 115 -1.63 13.34 -2.95
C SER A 115 -2.63 13.35 -1.81
N SER A 116 -3.80 12.74 -2.04
CA SER A 116 -4.81 12.64 -1.00
C SER A 116 -4.34 11.79 0.19
N LYS A 117 -3.59 10.71 -0.05
CA LYS A 117 -3.00 9.89 1.03
C LYS A 117 -1.96 10.65 1.84
N VAL A 118 -1.09 11.43 1.19
CA VAL A 118 -0.08 12.24 1.88
C VAL A 118 -0.74 13.36 2.67
N ALA A 119 -1.71 14.07 2.10
CA ALA A 119 -2.47 15.11 2.78
C ALA A 119 -3.28 14.56 3.97
N PHE A 120 -3.91 13.40 3.81
CA PHE A 120 -4.59 12.67 4.88
C PHE A 120 -3.60 12.35 6.01
N THR A 121 -2.46 11.74 5.67
CA THR A 121 -1.41 11.37 6.63
C THR A 121 -0.88 12.59 7.38
N ARG A 122 -0.57 13.69 6.69
CA ARG A 122 -0.15 14.96 7.30
C ARG A 122 -1.14 15.43 8.36
N THR A 123 -2.42 15.48 7.99
CA THR A 123 -3.48 15.97 8.87
C THR A 123 -3.68 15.05 10.06
N LEU A 124 -3.65 13.73 9.84
CA LEU A 124 -3.77 12.72 10.88
C LEU A 124 -2.62 12.82 11.90
N LEU A 125 -1.37 12.89 11.44
CA LEU A 125 -0.19 13.03 12.31
C LEU A 125 -0.27 14.30 13.16
N LEU A 126 -0.53 15.45 12.54
CA LEU A 126 -0.64 16.72 13.26
C LEU A 126 -1.76 16.71 14.30
N LYS A 127 -2.82 15.94 14.05
CA LYS A 127 -3.94 15.79 14.99
C LYS A 127 -3.62 14.87 16.15
N ILE A 128 -3.06 13.70 15.88
CA ILE A 128 -2.59 12.76 16.91
C ILE A 128 -1.63 13.49 17.86
N PHE A 129 -0.58 14.13 17.33
CA PHE A 129 0.44 14.79 18.17
C PHE A 129 -0.01 16.07 18.87
N LYS A 130 -1.17 16.62 18.49
CA LYS A 130 -1.79 17.74 19.21
C LYS A 130 -2.64 17.27 20.38
N GLU A 131 -3.20 16.06 20.30
CA GLU A 131 -4.22 15.54 21.22
C GLU A 131 -3.66 14.46 22.17
N SER A 132 -2.55 13.81 21.80
CA SER A 132 -1.89 12.77 22.61
C SER A 132 -0.37 12.75 22.44
N ASP A 133 0.30 11.96 23.29
CA ASP A 133 1.74 11.62 23.20
C ASP A 133 1.98 10.31 22.44
N ASP A 134 1.04 9.95 21.58
CA ASP A 134 1.05 8.70 20.85
C ASP A 134 2.09 8.67 19.73
N ARG A 135 2.51 7.46 19.34
CA ARG A 135 3.51 7.27 18.29
C ARG A 135 2.94 6.46 17.15
N VAL A 136 3.45 6.73 15.96
CA VAL A 136 2.91 6.23 14.69
C VAL A 136 3.97 5.45 13.92
N VAL A 137 3.62 4.24 13.49
CA VAL A 137 4.41 3.49 12.50
C VAL A 137 3.75 3.68 11.13
N ILE A 138 4.50 4.12 10.13
CA ILE A 138 4.01 4.21 8.75
C ILE A 138 4.74 3.16 7.91
N VAL A 139 3.98 2.24 7.35
CA VAL A 139 4.49 1.13 6.54
C VAL A 139 4.26 1.43 5.07
N SER A 140 5.29 1.18 4.26
CA SER A 140 5.23 1.28 2.80
C SER A 140 6.03 0.15 2.14
N MET A 141 5.55 -0.30 0.98
CA MET A 141 6.24 -1.24 0.10
C MET A 141 7.39 -0.55 -0.66
N TYR A 142 7.26 0.75 -0.95
CA TYR A 142 8.24 1.51 -1.73
C TYR A 142 9.12 2.38 -0.84
N LYS A 143 10.44 2.21 -0.94
CA LYS A 143 11.44 3.07 -0.27
C LYS A 143 11.27 4.53 -0.66
N GLN A 144 11.01 4.82 -1.94
CA GLN A 144 10.82 6.19 -2.43
C GLN A 144 9.60 6.86 -1.77
N THR A 145 8.56 6.11 -1.44
CA THR A 145 7.42 6.64 -0.67
C THR A 145 7.84 7.01 0.76
N LEU A 146 8.71 6.21 1.40
CA LEU A 146 9.28 6.59 2.70
C LEU A 146 10.13 7.87 2.61
N GLU A 147 10.86 8.08 1.51
CA GLU A 147 11.61 9.34 1.28
C GLU A 147 10.69 10.56 1.17
N VAL A 148 9.55 10.43 0.47
CA VAL A 148 8.50 11.48 0.43
C VAL A 148 7.90 11.73 1.81
N LEU A 149 7.61 10.68 2.59
CA LEU A 149 7.08 10.79 3.95
C LEU A 149 8.12 11.35 4.95
N ALA A 150 9.40 11.06 4.75
CA ALA A 150 10.50 11.65 5.50
C ALA A 150 10.57 13.17 5.24
N SER A 151 10.45 13.59 3.97
CA SER A 151 10.35 15.00 3.58
C SER A 151 9.14 15.68 4.22
N LEU A 152 7.98 15.00 4.23
CA LEU A 152 6.78 15.46 4.94
C LEU A 152 7.06 15.69 6.44
N CYS A 153 7.71 14.73 7.11
CA CYS A 153 8.04 14.85 8.53
C CYS A 153 8.97 16.04 8.79
N LYS A 154 10.03 16.21 7.98
CA LYS A 154 10.95 17.36 8.07
C LYS A 154 10.21 18.70 7.93
N GLN A 155 9.36 18.85 6.92
CA GLN A 155 8.59 20.06 6.66
C GLN A 155 7.66 20.45 7.83
N ASN A 156 7.20 19.46 8.61
CA ASN A 156 6.29 19.66 9.73
C ASN A 156 6.99 19.56 11.11
N ASN A 157 8.34 19.56 11.14
CA ASN A 157 9.14 19.41 12.36
C ASN A 157 8.82 18.14 13.18
N ILE A 158 8.41 17.06 12.51
CA ILE A 158 8.12 15.76 13.14
C ILE A 158 9.41 14.96 13.21
N LYS A 159 9.78 14.52 14.42
CA LYS A 159 10.94 13.66 14.65
C LYS A 159 10.59 12.24 14.24
N TYR A 160 11.38 11.66 13.34
CA TYR A 160 11.11 10.33 12.80
C TYR A 160 12.36 9.44 12.80
N LEU A 161 12.12 8.14 12.83
CA LEU A 161 13.09 7.07 12.56
C LEU A 161 12.74 6.44 11.21
N GLN A 162 13.74 5.91 10.50
CA GLN A 162 13.53 5.17 9.26
C GLN A 162 14.23 3.81 9.35
N LEU A 163 13.48 2.75 9.09
CA LEU A 163 13.96 1.38 9.03
C LEU A 163 13.58 0.79 7.66
N ASP A 164 14.61 0.60 6.84
CA ASP A 164 14.52 0.03 5.50
C ASP A 164 15.51 -1.12 5.30
N GLY A 165 15.53 -1.70 4.10
CA GLY A 165 16.35 -2.88 3.79
C GLY A 165 17.85 -2.64 3.93
N GLU A 166 18.30 -1.39 3.78
CA GLU A 166 19.70 -0.97 3.88
C GLU A 166 20.16 -0.76 5.33
N THR A 167 19.20 -0.71 6.27
CA THR A 167 19.51 -0.58 7.69
C THR A 167 20.18 -1.85 8.22
N SER A 168 21.42 -1.74 8.66
CA SER A 168 22.19 -2.88 9.19
C SER A 168 21.51 -3.50 10.42
N ILE A 169 21.64 -4.82 10.57
CA ILE A 169 20.96 -5.59 11.64
C ILE A 169 21.21 -4.98 13.03
N LYS A 170 22.46 -4.57 13.32
CA LYS A 170 22.82 -3.93 14.60
C LYS A 170 22.06 -2.62 14.83
N LYS A 171 21.88 -1.79 13.79
CA LYS A 171 21.15 -0.51 13.88
C LYS A 171 19.64 -0.73 14.03
N ARG A 172 19.08 -1.81 13.46
CA ARG A 172 17.64 -2.10 13.55
C ARG A 172 17.16 -2.16 14.99
N GLN A 173 17.85 -2.91 15.86
CA GLN A 173 17.46 -3.02 17.26
C GLN A 173 17.54 -1.66 17.98
N THR A 174 18.58 -0.86 17.71
CA THR A 174 18.69 0.50 18.28
C THR A 174 17.53 1.40 17.88
N LEU A 175 17.07 1.34 16.63
CA LEU A 175 15.92 2.13 16.18
C LEU A 175 14.62 1.64 16.85
N VAL A 176 14.44 0.34 16.98
CA VAL A 176 13.30 -0.26 17.69
C VAL A 176 13.29 0.17 19.16
N ASP A 177 14.43 0.09 19.83
CA ASP A 177 14.57 0.48 21.23
C ASP A 177 14.26 1.97 21.43
N ARG A 178 14.69 2.85 20.51
CA ARG A 178 14.34 4.28 20.53
C ARG A 178 12.84 4.51 20.37
N LEU A 179 12.19 3.81 19.44
CA LEU A 179 10.73 3.89 19.29
C LEU A 179 10.00 3.37 20.53
N ASN A 180 10.55 2.39 21.24
CA ASN A 180 9.94 1.80 22.42
C ASN A 180 10.28 2.54 23.73
N ASP A 181 11.31 3.39 23.77
CA ASP A 181 11.61 4.21 24.96
C ASP A 181 10.57 5.34 25.07
N PRO A 182 9.69 5.35 26.10
CA PRO A 182 8.68 6.38 26.27
C PRO A 182 9.27 7.79 26.47
N ARG A 183 10.58 7.91 26.77
CA ARG A 183 11.29 9.19 26.90
C ARG A 183 11.92 9.66 25.58
N GLY A 184 11.89 8.83 24.54
CA GLY A 184 12.37 9.18 23.20
C GLY A 184 11.59 10.35 22.58
N GLU A 185 12.29 11.15 21.76
CA GLU A 185 11.69 12.31 21.08
C GLU A 185 11.03 11.93 19.74
N GLU A 186 11.31 10.73 19.22
CA GLU A 186 10.81 10.29 17.92
C GLU A 186 9.38 9.76 18.00
N THR A 187 8.49 10.43 17.28
CA THR A 187 7.06 10.12 17.30
C THR A 187 6.60 9.32 16.09
N VAL A 188 7.43 9.23 15.05
CA VAL A 188 7.14 8.46 13.82
C VAL A 188 8.23 7.44 13.52
N MET A 189 7.86 6.22 13.13
CA MET A 189 8.77 5.29 12.48
C MET A 189 8.29 4.99 11.06
N LEU A 190 9.13 5.31 10.08
CA LEU A 190 8.96 4.97 8.67
C LEU A 190 9.55 3.57 8.43
N LEU A 191 8.72 2.63 8.02
CA LEU A 191 9.06 1.21 7.95
C LEU A 191 8.83 0.68 6.54
N SER A 192 9.87 0.12 5.92
CA SER A 192 9.68 -0.66 4.70
C SER A 192 9.06 -2.02 5.07
N SER A 193 7.99 -2.40 4.37
CA SER A 193 7.35 -3.71 4.57
C SER A 193 8.36 -4.86 4.42
N LYS A 194 9.24 -4.76 3.40
CA LYS A 194 10.29 -5.75 3.07
C LYS A 194 11.45 -5.79 4.08
N ALA A 195 11.71 -4.70 4.81
CA ALA A 195 12.78 -4.66 5.84
C ALA A 195 12.43 -5.45 7.11
N GLY A 196 11.21 -5.99 7.14
CA GLY A 196 10.52 -6.45 8.32
C GLY A 196 10.48 -7.94 8.58
N GLY A 197 11.18 -8.78 7.80
CA GLY A 197 11.18 -10.25 7.94
C GLY A 197 11.78 -10.79 9.25
N VAL A 198 12.01 -9.94 10.25
CA VAL A 198 12.48 -10.28 11.59
C VAL A 198 11.36 -9.79 12.51
N GLY A 199 10.83 -10.59 13.44
CA GLY A 199 9.64 -10.25 14.24
C GLY A 199 9.78 -9.02 15.15
N LEU A 200 9.86 -7.82 14.54
CA LEU A 200 10.11 -6.54 15.20
C LEU A 200 9.00 -6.27 16.23
N ASN A 201 9.41 -5.79 17.39
CA ASN A 201 8.51 -5.42 18.46
C ASN A 201 8.37 -3.90 18.51
N LEU A 202 7.28 -3.36 17.97
CA LEU A 202 7.05 -1.90 17.84
C LEU A 202 5.95 -1.40 18.78
N ILE A 203 5.82 -2.02 19.97
CA ILE A 203 4.79 -1.70 20.99
C ILE A 203 4.89 -0.28 21.57
N GLY A 204 5.97 0.46 21.31
CA GLY A 204 6.08 1.89 21.63
C GLY A 204 5.16 2.77 20.80
N ALA A 205 4.72 2.28 19.64
CA ALA A 205 3.67 2.90 18.84
C ALA A 205 2.32 2.24 19.13
N ASN A 206 1.26 3.02 18.97
CA ASN A 206 -0.13 2.58 19.09
C ASN A 206 -0.98 3.01 17.89
N HIS A 207 -0.40 3.75 16.94
CA HIS A 207 -0.98 3.95 15.62
C HIS A 207 -0.12 3.28 14.55
N LEU A 208 -0.76 2.67 13.56
CA LEU A 208 -0.09 2.16 12.37
C LEU A 208 -0.82 2.63 11.12
N ILE A 209 -0.09 3.18 10.16
CA ILE A 209 -0.61 3.54 8.83
C ILE A 209 0.01 2.58 7.81
N LEU A 210 -0.78 1.67 7.25
CA LEU A 210 -0.47 0.97 6.01
C LEU A 210 -0.72 1.93 4.85
N PHE A 211 0.34 2.55 4.36
CA PHE A 211 0.24 3.60 3.35
C PHE A 211 -0.10 3.02 1.96
N ASP A 212 0.46 1.85 1.66
CA ASP A 212 0.14 1.01 0.51
C ASP A 212 0.15 -0.47 0.90
N GLY A 213 -0.56 -1.29 0.12
CA GLY A 213 -0.72 -2.73 0.37
C GLY A 213 0.16 -3.60 -0.53
N SER A 214 0.58 -4.74 0.01
CA SER A 214 1.17 -5.84 -0.75
C SER A 214 0.14 -6.54 -1.64
N TRP A 215 0.57 -7.31 -2.63
CA TRP A 215 -0.32 -8.26 -3.29
C TRP A 215 -0.69 -9.44 -2.39
N ASN A 216 0.18 -9.75 -1.44
CA ASN A 216 -0.02 -10.84 -0.49
C ASN A 216 -0.62 -10.29 0.82
N PRO A 217 -1.86 -10.68 1.20
CA PRO A 217 -2.49 -10.17 2.42
C PRO A 217 -1.72 -10.51 3.70
N ALA A 218 -0.93 -11.58 3.70
CA ALA A 218 -0.12 -11.99 4.85
C ALA A 218 0.99 -10.97 5.18
N ASP A 219 1.58 -10.33 4.17
CA ASP A 219 2.62 -9.31 4.41
C ASP A 219 2.04 -8.11 5.17
N ASP A 220 0.82 -7.69 4.80
CA ASP A 220 0.12 -6.59 5.46
C ASP A 220 -0.32 -7.00 6.88
N ALA A 221 -0.80 -8.24 7.07
CA ALA A 221 -1.14 -8.78 8.38
C ALA A 221 0.08 -8.80 9.32
N GLN A 222 1.21 -9.30 8.82
CA GLN A 222 2.46 -9.33 9.56
C GLN A 222 2.95 -7.92 9.93
N ALA A 223 2.76 -6.93 9.07
CA ALA A 223 3.09 -5.54 9.39
C ALA A 223 2.22 -5.00 10.54
N MET A 224 0.91 -5.26 10.51
CA MET A 224 -0.04 -4.85 11.57
C MET A 224 0.27 -5.51 12.92
N ALA A 225 0.66 -6.79 12.91
CA ALA A 225 1.01 -7.57 14.10
C ALA A 225 2.26 -7.05 14.85
N ARG A 226 3.01 -6.09 14.31
CA ARG A 226 4.20 -5.52 14.99
C ARG A 226 3.85 -4.52 16.08
N VAL A 227 2.67 -3.91 16.01
CA VAL A 227 2.20 -2.86 16.92
C VAL A 227 1.18 -3.40 17.92
N TRP A 228 0.25 -4.24 17.46
CA TRP A 228 -0.76 -4.88 18.31
C TRP A 228 -0.35 -6.31 18.65
N ARG A 229 0.51 -6.44 19.67
CA ARG A 229 1.08 -7.71 20.14
C ARG A 229 1.35 -7.69 21.64
N PRO A 230 1.66 -8.85 22.29
CA PRO A 230 1.92 -8.89 23.72
C PRO A 230 2.97 -7.87 24.16
N GLY A 231 2.64 -7.08 25.19
CA GLY A 231 3.45 -5.95 25.66
C GLY A 231 2.87 -4.58 25.33
N GLN A 232 1.94 -4.50 24.38
CA GLN A 232 1.18 -3.29 24.09
C GLN A 232 0.31 -2.86 25.29
N LYS A 233 0.28 -1.57 25.60
CA LYS A 233 -0.42 -0.99 26.76
C LYS A 233 -1.49 0.01 26.39
N LYS A 234 -1.43 0.58 25.19
CA LYS A 234 -2.37 1.59 24.68
C LYS A 234 -3.34 0.94 23.70
N GLU A 235 -4.52 1.52 23.57
CA GLU A 235 -5.43 1.18 22.47
C GLU A 235 -4.73 1.41 21.13
N CYS A 236 -4.86 0.43 20.22
CA CYS A 236 -4.22 0.47 18.92
C CYS A 236 -5.17 0.92 17.82
N PHE A 237 -4.67 1.73 16.89
CA PHE A 237 -5.39 2.18 15.71
C PHE A 237 -4.61 1.82 14.45
N ILE A 238 -5.24 1.05 13.56
CA ILE A 238 -4.65 0.63 12.29
C ILE A 238 -5.40 1.31 11.16
N TYR A 239 -4.68 2.04 10.31
CA TYR A 239 -5.23 2.76 9.16
C TYR A 239 -4.65 2.18 7.88
N ARG A 240 -5.49 1.60 7.03
CA ARG A 240 -5.13 1.16 5.68
C ARG A 240 -5.63 2.18 4.67
N LEU A 241 -4.72 2.80 3.92
CA LEU A 241 -5.05 3.81 2.93
C LEU A 241 -5.11 3.18 1.52
N LEU A 242 -6.19 3.43 0.80
CA LEU A 242 -6.41 2.99 -0.58
C LEU A 242 -6.95 4.16 -1.40
N CYS A 243 -6.60 4.26 -2.69
CA CYS A 243 -7.24 5.22 -3.57
C CYS A 243 -8.53 4.66 -4.19
N THR A 244 -9.64 5.39 -4.03
CA THR A 244 -10.99 5.01 -4.50
C THR A 244 -11.03 4.82 -6.02
N GLY A 245 -11.61 3.70 -6.46
CA GLY A 245 -11.84 3.41 -7.87
C GLY A 245 -10.57 3.19 -8.68
N THR A 246 -9.43 2.98 -8.02
CA THR A 246 -8.12 2.77 -8.65
C THR A 246 -7.69 1.31 -8.61
N VAL A 247 -6.50 1.06 -9.16
CA VAL A 247 -5.82 -0.22 -9.09
C VAL A 247 -5.59 -0.73 -7.67
N GLU A 248 -5.42 0.15 -6.69
CA GLU A 248 -5.24 -0.27 -5.29
C GLU A 248 -6.50 -0.91 -4.71
N GLU A 249 -7.66 -0.36 -5.04
CA GLU A 249 -8.95 -0.92 -4.62
C GLU A 249 -9.18 -2.30 -5.26
N LYS A 250 -8.76 -2.50 -6.51
CA LYS A 250 -8.77 -3.81 -7.18
C LYS A 250 -7.82 -4.82 -6.52
N ILE A 251 -6.63 -4.38 -6.12
CA ILE A 251 -5.67 -5.22 -5.38
C ILE A 251 -6.29 -5.64 -4.05
N TYR A 252 -6.89 -4.70 -3.32
CA TYR A 252 -7.58 -4.98 -2.06
C TYR A 252 -8.73 -5.98 -2.23
N GLN A 253 -9.57 -5.85 -3.26
CA GLN A 253 -10.62 -6.84 -3.57
C GLN A 253 -10.06 -8.25 -3.79
N ARG A 254 -8.90 -8.37 -4.44
CA ARG A 254 -8.21 -9.66 -4.64
C ARG A 254 -7.64 -10.21 -3.34
N GLN A 255 -7.05 -9.37 -2.49
CA GLN A 255 -6.58 -9.76 -1.17
C GLN A 255 -7.73 -10.37 -0.35
N LEU A 256 -8.87 -9.68 -0.29
CA LEU A 256 -10.06 -10.16 0.43
C LEU A 256 -10.57 -11.51 -0.10
N THR A 257 -10.59 -11.67 -1.43
CA THR A 257 -10.99 -12.94 -2.05
C THR A 257 -10.01 -14.05 -1.70
N LYS A 258 -8.69 -13.78 -1.73
CA LYS A 258 -7.65 -14.75 -1.36
C LYS A 258 -7.77 -15.17 0.11
N THR A 259 -7.98 -14.22 1.03
CA THR A 259 -8.19 -14.50 2.46
C THR A 259 -9.49 -15.27 2.73
N ALA A 260 -10.58 -14.95 2.02
CA ALA A 260 -11.84 -15.68 2.16
C ALA A 260 -11.74 -17.12 1.63
N LEU A 261 -10.98 -17.34 0.55
CA LEU A 261 -10.71 -18.67 0.02
C LEU A 261 -9.80 -19.47 0.96
N SER A 262 -8.70 -18.89 1.46
CA SER A 262 -7.80 -19.60 2.38
C SER A 262 -8.52 -20.00 3.67
N ALA A 263 -9.40 -19.14 4.21
CA ALA A 263 -10.22 -19.47 5.37
C ALA A 263 -11.20 -20.65 5.13
N ARG A 264 -11.60 -20.90 3.88
CA ARG A 264 -12.51 -22.01 3.49
C ARG A 264 -11.77 -23.28 3.04
N VAL A 265 -10.51 -23.16 2.60
CA VAL A 265 -9.72 -24.26 2.00
C VAL A 265 -9.03 -25.16 3.05
N VAL A 266 -9.19 -24.87 4.34
CA VAL A 266 -8.72 -25.76 5.43
C VAL A 266 -9.31 -27.20 5.36
N GLU A 267 -10.32 -27.46 4.53
CA GLU A 267 -10.91 -28.81 4.36
C GLU A 267 -10.72 -29.52 3.01
N GLN A 268 -10.13 -28.92 1.97
CA GLN A 268 -9.91 -29.66 0.70
C GLN A 268 -8.63 -29.26 -0.04
N LYS A 269 -7.62 -30.12 0.04
CA LYS A 269 -6.44 -30.13 -0.84
C LYS A 269 -6.84 -30.28 -2.31
N LYS A 270 -6.88 -29.18 -3.07
CA LYS A 270 -6.57 -29.17 -4.50
C LYS A 270 -5.93 -27.84 -4.89
N GLY A 271 -4.63 -27.90 -5.21
CA GLY A 271 -3.88 -26.79 -5.78
C GLY A 271 -4.58 -26.23 -7.02
N THR A 272 -4.79 -24.93 -7.00
CA THR A 272 -5.10 -24.15 -8.19
C THR A 272 -4.04 -23.06 -8.27
N ASP A 273 -3.08 -23.26 -9.17
CA ASP A 273 -1.98 -22.35 -9.48
C ASP A 273 -2.52 -20.96 -9.84
N GLY A 274 -2.30 -19.99 -8.94
CA GLY A 274 -2.81 -18.62 -9.05
C GLY A 274 -1.95 -17.67 -9.88
N SER A 275 -1.27 -18.13 -10.93
CA SER A 275 -0.21 -17.33 -11.58
C SER A 275 -0.58 -16.66 -12.92
N ASN A 276 -1.80 -16.79 -13.43
CA ASN A 276 -2.18 -16.17 -14.71
C ASN A 276 -3.40 -15.26 -14.59
N PHE A 277 -3.18 -13.93 -14.69
CA PHE A 277 -4.26 -12.98 -14.90
C PHE A 277 -4.94 -13.26 -16.25
N SER A 278 -6.27 -13.36 -16.27
CA SER A 278 -6.99 -13.36 -17.55
C SER A 278 -6.90 -11.99 -18.23
N THR A 279 -7.11 -11.92 -19.54
CA THR A 279 -7.17 -10.64 -20.26
C THR A 279 -8.31 -9.75 -19.75
N SER A 280 -9.42 -10.34 -19.30
CA SER A 280 -10.50 -9.64 -18.61
C SER A 280 -10.07 -9.08 -17.25
N ASP A 281 -9.25 -9.81 -16.49
CA ASP A 281 -8.72 -9.36 -15.20
C ASP A 281 -7.80 -8.16 -15.36
N LEU A 282 -6.89 -8.22 -16.33
CA LEU A 282 -5.99 -7.09 -16.64
C LEU A 282 -6.80 -5.88 -17.09
N ARG A 283 -7.81 -6.07 -17.95
CA ARG A 283 -8.69 -4.96 -18.37
C ARG A 283 -9.43 -4.35 -17.19
N ASP A 284 -9.83 -5.14 -16.19
CA ASP A 284 -10.49 -4.60 -15.00
C ASP A 284 -9.53 -3.87 -14.06
N LEU A 285 -8.28 -4.33 -13.97
CA LEU A 285 -7.22 -3.72 -13.18
C LEU A 285 -6.85 -2.31 -13.67
N PHE A 286 -6.89 -2.07 -14.97
CA PHE A 286 -6.57 -0.78 -15.61
C PHE A 286 -7.80 0.10 -15.89
N LYS A 287 -8.78 0.10 -14.99
CA LYS A 287 -9.91 1.04 -15.01
C LYS A 287 -9.79 2.03 -13.87
N LEU A 288 -10.24 3.26 -14.13
CA LEU A 288 -10.48 4.27 -13.12
C LEU A 288 -12.00 4.46 -12.99
N ARG A 289 -12.53 4.38 -11.76
CA ARG A 289 -13.95 4.62 -11.45
C ARG A 289 -14.10 5.89 -10.64
N THR A 290 -14.57 6.96 -11.27
CA THR A 290 -14.71 8.28 -10.63
C THR A 290 -16.09 8.51 -10.00
N GLU A 291 -17.09 7.72 -10.36
CA GLU A 291 -18.49 7.89 -9.92
C GLU A 291 -18.83 7.15 -8.62
N THR A 292 -17.90 6.33 -8.10
CA THR A 292 -18.10 5.55 -6.88
C THR A 292 -17.43 6.20 -5.68
N ILE A 293 -18.05 6.05 -4.51
CA ILE A 293 -17.43 6.38 -3.22
C ILE A 293 -16.56 5.22 -2.70
N CYS A 294 -16.81 3.98 -3.15
CA CYS A 294 -16.03 2.78 -2.88
C CYS A 294 -16.54 1.63 -3.76
N GLU A 295 -15.76 1.21 -4.75
CA GLU A 295 -16.14 0.11 -5.66
C GLU A 295 -16.27 -1.23 -4.92
N THR A 296 -15.45 -1.45 -3.89
CA THR A 296 -15.50 -2.64 -3.05
C THR A 296 -16.83 -2.74 -2.34
N HIS A 297 -17.32 -1.62 -1.80
CA HIS A 297 -18.62 -1.54 -1.18
C HIS A 297 -19.76 -1.78 -2.18
N ASP A 298 -19.66 -1.23 -3.39
CA ASP A 298 -20.63 -1.47 -4.47
C ASP A 298 -20.72 -2.95 -4.84
N LEU A 299 -19.57 -3.64 -4.94
CA LEU A 299 -19.49 -5.07 -5.26
C LEU A 299 -20.06 -5.98 -4.16
N LEU A 300 -19.93 -5.58 -2.89
CA LEU A 300 -20.55 -6.28 -1.77
C LEU A 300 -22.09 -6.29 -1.87
N GLY A 301 -22.67 -5.36 -2.65
CA GLY A 301 -24.13 -5.21 -2.72
C GLY A 301 -24.73 -4.88 -1.36
N CYS A 302 -23.96 -4.22 -0.49
CA CYS A 302 -24.35 -3.95 0.88
C CYS A 302 -25.57 -3.02 0.92
N ARG A 303 -26.46 -3.29 1.87
CA ARG A 303 -27.71 -2.53 2.05
C ARG A 303 -27.58 -1.34 3.01
N CYS A 304 -26.40 -1.07 3.57
CA CYS A 304 -26.21 0.11 4.42
C CYS A 304 -26.46 1.43 3.65
N ALA A 305 -26.26 1.45 2.33
CA ALA A 305 -26.58 2.58 1.45
C ALA A 305 -28.04 2.61 0.93
N ARG A 306 -28.79 1.50 1.04
CA ARG A 306 -30.17 1.37 0.54
C ARG A 306 -31.06 0.80 1.64
N ARG A 307 -31.92 1.64 2.25
CA ARG A 307 -32.94 1.24 3.25
C ARG A 307 -34.02 0.27 2.70
N GLU A 308 -33.68 -0.74 1.89
CA GLU A 308 -34.65 -1.69 1.32
C GLU A 308 -34.11 -3.13 1.24
N LYS A 309 -35.01 -4.07 1.55
CA LYS A 309 -34.76 -5.51 1.65
C LYS A 309 -35.09 -6.23 0.34
N THR A 310 -34.15 -6.33 -0.60
CA THR A 310 -34.17 -7.41 -1.61
C THR A 310 -32.76 -7.87 -1.98
N PHE A 311 -32.57 -9.19 -2.07
CA PHE A 311 -31.31 -9.85 -2.38
C PHE A 311 -31.11 -9.95 -3.90
N GLY A 312 -29.95 -9.55 -4.40
CA GLY A 312 -29.43 -9.91 -5.72
C GLY A 312 -28.18 -10.76 -5.56
N ASN A 313 -28.07 -11.86 -6.31
CA ASN A 313 -26.92 -12.76 -6.32
C ASN A 313 -25.64 -11.99 -6.69
N SER A 314 -24.78 -11.69 -5.71
CA SER A 314 -23.43 -11.15 -5.96
C SER A 314 -22.36 -12.20 -5.63
N LYS A 315 -21.34 -12.28 -6.48
CA LYS A 315 -20.35 -13.36 -6.57
C LYS A 315 -19.09 -13.11 -5.72
N VAL A 316 -19.21 -12.35 -4.63
CA VAL A 316 -18.09 -12.03 -3.73
C VAL A 316 -18.58 -12.19 -2.28
N THR A 317 -18.42 -13.37 -1.69
CA THR A 317 -18.69 -13.56 -0.26
C THR A 317 -17.41 -13.24 0.52
N VAL A 318 -17.18 -11.96 0.78
CA VAL A 318 -16.26 -11.54 1.86
C VAL A 318 -17.14 -11.24 3.07
N ASP A 319 -17.67 -12.31 3.67
CA ASP A 319 -18.64 -12.25 4.77
C ASP A 319 -18.11 -11.42 5.96
N GLU A 320 -16.80 -11.32 6.09
CA GLU A 320 -16.14 -10.50 7.11
C GLU A 320 -16.38 -9.00 6.92
N LEU A 321 -16.21 -8.43 5.71
CA LEU A 321 -16.40 -6.99 5.50
C LEU A 321 -17.86 -6.55 5.67
N LEU A 322 -18.82 -7.44 5.45
CA LEU A 322 -20.23 -7.17 5.74
C LEU A 322 -20.52 -6.98 7.23
N GLN A 323 -19.65 -7.49 8.11
CA GLN A 323 -19.77 -7.33 9.57
C GLN A 323 -19.08 -6.06 10.07
N TRP A 324 -18.23 -5.43 9.26
CA TRP A 324 -17.56 -4.17 9.62
C TRP A 324 -18.57 -3.03 9.55
N GLU A 325 -18.34 -1.97 10.33
CA GLU A 325 -19.09 -0.73 10.22
C GLU A 325 -18.72 -0.02 8.91
N HIS A 326 -19.75 0.47 8.19
CA HIS A 326 -19.62 1.09 6.87
C HIS A 326 -19.89 2.58 7.01
N VAL A 327 -18.87 3.42 6.81
CA VAL A 327 -18.95 4.87 7.03
C VAL A 327 -18.77 5.58 5.69
N SER A 328 -19.86 6.12 5.15
CA SER A 328 -19.84 6.96 3.93
C SER A 328 -19.69 8.45 4.24
N ASP A 329 -20.05 8.89 5.45
CA ASP A 329 -19.89 10.27 5.90
C ASP A 329 -18.75 10.35 6.91
N ILE A 330 -17.53 10.44 6.38
CA ILE A 330 -16.31 10.51 7.21
C ILE A 330 -16.21 11.85 7.94
N GLU A 331 -16.72 12.94 7.36
CA GLU A 331 -16.60 14.28 7.94
C GLU A 331 -17.37 14.42 9.26
N ASN A 332 -18.49 13.71 9.38
CA ASN A 332 -19.31 13.67 10.58
C ASN A 332 -19.06 12.44 11.47
N TYR A 333 -18.04 11.63 11.15
CA TYR A 333 -17.67 10.50 11.98
C TYR A 333 -17.18 10.96 13.36
N SER A 334 -17.52 10.21 14.42
CA SER A 334 -17.31 10.63 15.81
C SER A 334 -15.84 10.78 16.21
N ASN A 335 -14.91 10.13 15.49
CA ASN A 335 -13.48 10.28 15.74
C ASN A 335 -12.97 11.57 15.06
N SER A 336 -12.58 12.55 15.88
CA SER A 336 -12.06 13.85 15.45
C SER A 336 -10.86 13.76 14.51
N ASN A 337 -9.98 12.78 14.72
CA ASN A 337 -8.73 12.66 13.97
C ASN A 337 -9.00 12.15 12.55
N ILE A 338 -9.78 11.07 12.42
CA ILE A 338 -10.16 10.52 11.11
C ILE A 338 -11.04 11.51 10.36
N ALA A 339 -12.04 12.10 11.02
CA ALA A 339 -12.97 13.03 10.38
C ALA A 339 -12.24 14.25 9.80
N LYS A 340 -11.29 14.83 10.55
CA LYS A 340 -10.50 15.97 10.06
C LYS A 340 -9.50 15.58 8.98
N ALA A 341 -8.85 14.43 9.10
CA ALA A 341 -7.94 13.94 8.07
C ALA A 341 -8.67 13.60 6.76
N GLY A 342 -9.88 13.06 6.88
CA GLY A 342 -10.74 12.65 5.76
C GLY A 342 -11.50 13.79 5.07
N GLY A 343 -11.62 14.96 5.69
CA GLY A 343 -12.38 16.10 5.15
C GLY A 343 -12.05 16.43 3.69
N GLY A 344 -13.01 16.17 2.79
CA GLY A 344 -12.88 16.28 1.33
C GLY A 344 -11.85 15.35 0.65
N ARG A 345 -11.22 14.44 1.38
CA ARG A 345 -10.10 13.59 0.90
C ARG A 345 -10.41 12.11 0.92
N ALA A 346 -11.33 11.66 1.77
CA ALA A 346 -11.76 10.28 1.85
C ALA A 346 -13.26 10.17 1.56
N SER A 347 -13.65 9.20 0.73
CA SER A 347 -15.03 9.00 0.28
C SER A 347 -15.77 7.92 1.08
N PHE A 348 -15.04 6.99 1.68
CA PHE A 348 -15.64 5.86 2.39
C PHE A 348 -14.63 5.21 3.36
N MET A 349 -15.13 4.55 4.40
CA MET A 349 -14.33 3.78 5.34
C MET A 349 -15.04 2.51 5.81
N PHE A 350 -14.34 1.37 5.82
CA PHE A 350 -14.71 0.20 6.61
C PHE A 350 -14.03 0.27 7.98
N LEU A 351 -14.76 -0.05 9.04
CA LEU A 351 -14.27 0.02 10.42
C LEU A 351 -14.58 -1.25 11.21
N LYS A 352 -13.57 -1.81 11.89
CA LYS A 352 -13.71 -2.92 12.85
C LYS A 352 -13.15 -2.52 14.19
N ARG A 353 -13.87 -2.81 15.26
CA ARG A 353 -13.38 -2.66 16.64
C ARG A 353 -13.25 -4.04 17.27
N THR A 354 -12.12 -4.28 17.93
CA THR A 354 -11.82 -5.52 18.64
C THR A 354 -11.59 -5.18 20.11
N ASP A 355 -12.41 -5.74 20.99
CA ASP A 355 -12.37 -5.50 22.43
C ASP A 355 -11.43 -6.48 23.17
N THR A 356 -11.05 -6.12 24.40
CA THR A 356 -10.06 -6.75 25.30
C THR A 356 -10.24 -8.23 25.64
N LYS A 357 -11.30 -8.89 25.17
CA LYS A 357 -11.59 -10.30 25.49
C LYS A 357 -10.97 -11.30 24.51
N THR A 358 -10.28 -10.85 23.46
CA THR A 358 -9.57 -11.75 22.55
C THR A 358 -8.26 -12.23 23.20
N ASN A 359 -8.10 -13.56 23.30
CA ASN A 359 -6.87 -14.16 23.80
C ASN A 359 -5.75 -13.97 22.77
N ALA A 360 -4.73 -13.18 23.11
CA ALA A 360 -3.55 -12.93 22.28
C ALA A 360 -2.89 -14.22 21.76
N CYS A 361 -2.92 -15.30 22.56
CA CYS A 361 -2.32 -16.59 22.21
C CYS A 361 -3.18 -17.39 21.21
N GLU A 362 -4.48 -17.15 21.13
CA GLU A 362 -5.37 -17.81 20.16
C GLU A 362 -5.30 -17.07 18.82
N ASP A 363 -5.28 -15.73 18.80
CA ASP A 363 -5.12 -14.97 17.55
C ASP A 363 -3.70 -15.13 16.99
N GLU A 364 -2.64 -15.09 17.81
CA GLU A 364 -1.26 -15.30 17.31
C GLU A 364 -1.06 -16.76 16.86
N LYS A 365 -1.69 -17.77 17.49
CA LYS A 365 -1.66 -19.15 16.98
C LYS A 365 -2.54 -19.37 15.76
N LEU A 366 -3.72 -18.74 15.67
CA LEU A 366 -4.57 -18.81 14.49
C LEU A 366 -3.96 -18.08 13.31
N GLU A 367 -3.26 -16.96 13.53
CA GLU A 367 -2.50 -16.25 12.51
C GLU A 367 -1.23 -17.03 12.13
N VAL A 368 -0.45 -17.54 13.10
CA VAL A 368 0.76 -18.34 12.84
C VAL A 368 0.46 -19.72 12.23
N GLU A 369 -0.60 -20.44 12.63
CA GLU A 369 -1.01 -21.71 11.99
C GLU A 369 -1.59 -21.47 10.58
N LYS A 370 -2.32 -20.37 10.37
CA LYS A 370 -2.70 -19.94 9.02
C LYS A 370 -1.46 -19.59 8.19
N ASP A 371 -0.47 -18.95 8.80
CA ASP A 371 0.77 -18.54 8.15
C ASP A 371 1.69 -19.73 7.84
N GLU A 372 1.80 -20.76 8.68
CA GLU A 372 2.57 -21.98 8.38
C GLU A 372 1.94 -22.79 7.24
N VAL A 373 0.61 -22.89 7.19
CA VAL A 373 -0.11 -23.52 6.07
C VAL A 373 0.02 -22.66 4.79
N LEU A 374 0.01 -21.33 4.92
CA LEU A 374 0.23 -20.40 3.80
C LEU A 374 1.68 -20.44 3.29
N PHE A 375 2.67 -20.57 4.18
CA PHE A 375 4.11 -20.65 3.84
C PHE A 375 4.44 -21.93 3.08
N ASP A 376 3.80 -23.05 3.42
CA ASP A 376 4.01 -24.32 2.72
C ASP A 376 3.35 -24.36 1.34
N ASP A 377 2.18 -23.74 1.16
CA ASP A 377 1.49 -23.64 -0.13
C ASP A 377 2.11 -22.58 -1.08
N LEU A 378 2.87 -21.61 -0.54
CA LEU A 378 3.52 -20.54 -1.34
C LEU A 378 4.92 -20.88 -1.86
N ARG A 379 5.53 -22.02 -1.45
CA ARG A 379 6.81 -22.49 -2.03
C ARG A 379 6.75 -22.72 -3.56
N GLY A 380 5.56 -22.75 -4.16
CA GLY A 380 5.34 -22.85 -5.61
C GLY A 380 4.88 -21.56 -6.29
N VAL A 381 4.70 -20.44 -5.58
CA VAL A 381 4.06 -19.22 -6.10
C VAL A 381 4.89 -17.97 -5.79
N ASP A 382 6.20 -18.06 -5.97
CA ASP A 382 7.06 -16.87 -6.01
C ASP A 382 7.11 -16.35 -7.45
N MET A 383 6.29 -15.33 -7.75
CA MET A 383 6.79 -14.30 -8.66
C MET A 383 7.88 -13.56 -7.90
N GLU A 384 9.13 -13.96 -8.12
CA GLU A 384 10.30 -13.21 -7.70
C GLU A 384 10.15 -11.74 -8.14
N GLU A 385 9.77 -10.85 -7.23
CA GLU A 385 10.21 -9.46 -7.26
C GLU A 385 11.71 -9.46 -6.91
N LYS A 386 12.55 -9.88 -7.86
CA LYS A 386 13.94 -9.41 -7.93
C LYS A 386 13.92 -7.93 -8.32
N GLU A 387 13.58 -7.09 -7.36
CA GLU A 387 13.84 -5.66 -7.36
C GLU A 387 14.59 -5.34 -6.07
N GLY A 388 15.92 -5.31 -6.18
CA GLY A 388 16.82 -5.05 -5.06
C GLY A 388 18.31 -5.31 -5.31
N GLU A 389 18.76 -5.34 -6.57
CA GLU A 389 20.19 -5.25 -6.92
C GLU A 389 20.32 -4.18 -8.02
N GLU A 390 20.43 -2.92 -7.62
CA GLU A 390 21.29 -2.01 -8.39
C GLU A 390 22.70 -2.36 -7.95
N ALA A 391 23.40 -3.15 -8.77
CA ALA A 391 24.84 -3.31 -8.68
C ALA A 391 25.46 -1.93 -8.88
N TYR A 392 26.06 -1.39 -7.82
CA TYR A 392 27.10 -0.39 -7.95
C TYR A 392 28.31 -1.14 -8.53
N GLU A 393 28.48 -1.08 -9.85
CA GLU A 393 29.79 -1.32 -10.44
C GLU A 393 30.65 -0.12 -10.03
N ASP A 394 31.51 -0.35 -9.03
CA ASP A 394 32.61 0.53 -8.69
C ASP A 394 33.49 0.70 -9.94
N GLU A 395 33.43 1.88 -10.56
CA GLU A 395 34.54 2.35 -11.38
C GLU A 395 35.72 2.60 -10.44
N ASN A 396 36.71 1.72 -10.54
CA ASN A 396 38.04 1.87 -9.96
C ASN A 396 38.57 3.29 -10.23
N PHE A 397 38.56 4.15 -9.22
CA PHE A 397 39.51 5.25 -9.14
C PHE A 397 40.80 4.70 -8.55
N GLU A 398 41.73 4.33 -9.43
CA GLU A 398 43.14 4.18 -9.09
C GLU A 398 43.63 5.52 -8.50
N TYR A 399 44.00 5.51 -7.23
CA TYR A 399 44.89 6.51 -6.67
C TYR A 399 46.31 6.14 -7.12
N GLU A 400 46.83 6.85 -8.10
CA GLU A 400 48.28 6.93 -8.28
C GLU A 400 48.84 7.80 -7.15
N GLU A 401 49.65 7.16 -6.29
CA GLU A 401 50.61 7.84 -5.43
C GLU A 401 51.69 8.46 -6.31
N GLU A 402 51.88 9.79 -6.20
CA GLU A 402 53.19 10.46 -6.17
C GLU A 402 53.08 11.87 -5.56
#